data_AF-A0A8T4W392-F1
#
_entry.id   AF-A0A8T4W392-F1
#
_cell.length_a   1.000
_cell.length_b   1.000
_cell.length_c   1.000
_cell.angle_alpha   90.00
_cell.angle_beta   90.00
_cell.angle_gamma   90.00
#
_symmetry.space_group_name_H-M   'P 1'
#
loop_
_entity.id
_entity.type
_entity.pdbx_description
1 polymer ?
#
loop_
_entity_poly.entity_id
_entity_poly.type
_entity_poly.pdbx_seq_one_letter_code
_entity_poly.pdbx_strand_id
1 'polypeptide(L)' 'MKPLVTAGSPKERVTRFFRRTPRYSQYTIQEIAAGVDLPVKKVTGVVTALQKQGHLAGEERDDTKYFRWMDTP' A
#
# COMPACT_ATOMS: atom_id res chain seq x y z
N MET A 1 -18.62 16.53 -15.09
CA MET A 1 -18.37 15.26 -14.38
C MET A 1 -17.51 15.58 -13.16
N LYS A 2 -18.03 15.39 -11.94
CA LYS A 2 -17.20 15.57 -10.73
C LYS A 2 -16.32 14.34 -10.59
N PRO A 3 -14.99 14.45 -10.43
CA PRO A 3 -14.17 13.28 -10.17
C PRO A 3 -14.67 12.67 -8.86
N LEU A 4 -14.90 11.35 -8.85
CA LEU A 4 -15.05 10.61 -7.61
C LEU A 4 -13.73 10.80 -6.84
N VAL A 5 -13.70 11.78 -5.96
CA VAL A 5 -12.62 11.92 -5.00
C VAL A 5 -12.72 10.69 -4.11
N THR A 6 -11.88 9.69 -4.37
CA THR A 6 -11.79 8.49 -3.52
C THR A 6 -11.56 8.96 -2.09
N ALA A 7 -12.62 8.95 -1.29
CA ALA A 7 -12.65 9.57 0.02
C ALA A 7 -11.68 8.85 0.98
N GLY A 8 -10.87 9.64 1.69
CA GLY A 8 -9.91 9.15 2.69
C GLY A 8 -8.50 9.66 2.47
N SER A 9 -7.73 9.74 3.55
CA SER A 9 -6.32 10.13 3.52
C SER A 9 -5.50 9.12 2.71
N PRO A 10 -4.34 9.50 2.13
CA PRO A 10 -3.46 8.55 1.44
C PRO A 10 -3.14 7.29 2.26
N LYS A 11 -2.93 7.46 3.57
CA LYS A 11 -2.74 6.35 4.51
C LYS A 11 -3.95 5.41 4.56
N GLU A 12 -5.16 5.95 4.71
CA GLU A 12 -6.39 5.16 4.78
C GLU A 12 -6.65 4.39 3.48
N ARG A 13 -6.40 5.01 2.32
CA ARG A 13 -6.53 4.34 1.01
C ARG A 13 -5.60 3.14 0.90
N VAL A 14 -4.32 3.31 1.26
CA VAL A 14 -3.32 2.22 1.26
C VAL A 14 -3.68 1.14 2.28
N THR A 15 -4.04 1.50 3.51
CA THR A 15 -4.47 0.52 4.53
C THR A 15 -5.73 -0.25 4.08
N ARG A 16 -6.71 0.43 3.47
CA ARG A 16 -7.92 -0.21 2.96
C ARG A 16 -7.64 -1.14 1.79
N PHE A 17 -6.68 -0.81 0.92
CA PHE A 17 -6.22 -1.70 -0.13
C PHE A 17 -5.73 -3.02 0.47
N PHE A 18 -4.77 -2.96 1.38
CA PHE A 18 -4.22 -4.15 2.03
C PHE A 18 -5.25 -4.96 2.85
N ARG A 19 -6.23 -4.29 3.46
CA ARG A 19 -7.32 -4.96 4.20
C ARG A 19 -8.33 -5.69 3.31
N ARG A 20 -8.40 -5.35 2.02
CA ARG A 20 -9.30 -5.98 1.03
C ARG A 20 -8.62 -7.07 0.22
N THR A 21 -7.29 -7.13 0.25
CA THR A 21 -6.50 -8.12 -0.44
C THR A 21 -6.35 -9.40 0.39
N PRO A 22 -6.14 -10.57 -0.23
CA PRO A 22 -5.93 -11.82 0.49
C PRO A 22 -4.78 -11.73 1.49
N ARG A 23 -4.89 -12.53 2.57
CA ARG A 23 -3.84 -12.62 3.58
C ARG A 23 -2.54 -13.09 2.91
N TYR A 24 -1.42 -12.45 3.26
CA TYR A 24 -0.09 -12.71 2.68
C TYR A 24 0.13 -12.28 1.23
N SER A 25 -0.85 -11.66 0.56
CA SER A 25 -0.61 -11.06 -0.75
C SER A 25 0.47 -9.98 -0.64
N GLN A 26 1.41 -10.03 -1.58
CA GLN A 26 2.48 -9.06 -1.68
C GLN A 26 2.26 -8.20 -2.93
N TYR A 27 2.52 -6.90 -2.81
CA TYR A 27 2.31 -5.94 -3.89
C TYR A 27 3.50 -5.01 -4.02
N THR A 28 3.87 -4.67 -5.25
CA THR A 28 4.82 -3.60 -5.53
C THR A 28 4.20 -2.23 -5.24
N ILE A 29 5.04 -1.21 -5.08
CA ILE A 29 4.57 0.18 -4.94
C ILE A 29 3.71 0.59 -6.15
N GLN A 30 4.04 0.10 -7.34
CA GLN A 30 3.31 0.41 -8.58
C GLN A 30 1.90 -0.19 -8.55
N GLU A 31 1.76 -1.45 -8.13
CA GLU A 31 0.45 -2.11 -8.00
C GLU A 31 -0.41 -1.45 -6.91
N ILE A 32 0.18 -1.09 -5.78
CA ILE A 32 -0.52 -0.38 -4.71
C ILE A 32 -1.00 0.97 -5.24
N ALA A 33 -0.14 1.73 -5.92
CA ALA A 33 -0.45 3.04 -6.51
C ALA A 33 -1.59 2.97 -7.52
N ALA A 34 -1.59 1.96 -8.39
CA ALA A 34 -2.68 1.70 -9.31
C ALA A 34 -3.97 1.34 -8.57
N GLY A 35 -3.91 0.42 -7.60
CA GLY A 35 -5.08 -0.05 -6.85
C GLY A 35 -5.71 1.01 -5.93
N VAL A 36 -4.91 1.98 -5.46
CA VAL A 36 -5.40 3.08 -4.63
C VAL A 36 -5.59 4.38 -5.39
N ASP A 37 -5.30 4.45 -6.70
CA ASP A 37 -5.37 5.67 -7.52
C ASP A 37 -4.62 6.86 -6.87
N LEU A 38 -3.35 6.67 -6.55
CA LEU A 38 -2.47 7.72 -6.02
C LEU A 38 -1.11 7.72 -6.74
N PRO A 39 -0.43 8.87 -6.81
CA PRO A 39 0.92 8.93 -7.35
C PRO A 39 1.88 8.03 -6.58
N VAL A 40 2.75 7.32 -7.30
CA VAL A 40 3.81 6.45 -6.76
C VAL A 40 4.57 7.14 -5.62
N LYS A 41 5.01 8.39 -5.80
CA LYS A 41 5.73 9.16 -4.77
C LYS A 41 4.96 9.28 -3.44
N LYS A 42 3.63 9.49 -3.51
CA LYS A 42 2.78 9.55 -2.29
C LYS A 42 2.65 8.18 -1.65
N VAL A 43 2.45 7.13 -2.46
CA VAL A 43 2.35 5.75 -1.97
C VAL A 43 3.65 5.29 -1.34
N THR A 44 4.81 5.60 -1.93
CA THR A 44 6.12 5.31 -1.34
C THR A 44 6.25 5.89 0.06
N GLY A 45 5.91 7.17 0.25
CA GLY A 45 5.96 7.80 1.57
C GLY A 45 5.05 7.11 2.59
N VAL A 46 3.84 6.73 2.18
CA VAL A 46 2.87 6.03 3.04
C VAL A 46 3.33 4.61 3.38
N VAL A 47 3.78 3.84 2.38
CA VAL A 47 4.29 2.48 2.55
C VAL A 47 5.51 2.45 3.45
N THR A 48 6.47 3.37 3.25
CA THR A 48 7.63 3.50 4.15
C THR A 48 7.22 3.85 5.58
N ALA A 49 6.23 4.73 5.77
CA ALA A 49 5.73 5.06 7.10
C ALA A 49 5.05 3.86 7.77
N LEU A 50 4.22 3.11 7.05
CA LEU A 50 3.55 1.90 7.55
C LEU A 50 4.55 0.77 7.84
N GLN A 51 5.61 0.64 7.03
CA GLN A 51 6.71 -0.28 7.29
C GLN A 51 7.46 0.09 8.57
N LYS A 52 7.80 1.37 8.78
CA LYS A 52 8.42 1.85 10.04
C LYS A 52 7.54 1.63 11.26
N GLN A 53 6.22 1.65 11.10
CA GLN A 53 5.24 1.36 12.17
C GLN A 53 5.06 -0.14 12.42
N GLY A 54 5.71 -1.02 11.65
CA GLY A 54 5.57 -2.48 11.79
C GLY A 54 4.26 -3.03 11.21
N HIS A 55 3.51 -2.27 10.42
CA HIS A 55 2.30 -2.76 9.74
C HIS A 55 2.58 -3.44 8.41
N LEU A 56 3.72 -3.13 7.78
CA LEU A 56 4.13 -3.73 6.51
C LEU A 56 5.48 -4.43 6.66
N ALA A 57 5.60 -5.62 6.06
CA ALA A 57 6.89 -6.23 5.76
C ALA A 57 7.23 -5.93 4.30
N GLY A 58 8.48 -5.53 4.06
CA GLY A 58 9.04 -5.43 2.72
C GLY A 58 9.95 -6.62 2.45
N GLU A 59 9.75 -7.28 1.33
CA GLU A 59 10.58 -8.39 0.83
C GLU A 59 11.14 -7.98 -0.54
N GLU A 60 12.43 -8.20 -0.77
CA GLU A 60 13.05 -7.97 -2.07
C GLU A 60 13.28 -9.31 -2.75
N ARG A 61 12.78 -9.43 -3.97
CA ARG A 61 12.88 -10.63 -4.78
C ARG A 61 13.05 -10.23 -6.25
N ASP A 62 14.04 -10.81 -6.92
CA ASP A 62 14.33 -10.53 -8.34
C ASP A 62 14.45 -9.01 -8.61
N ASP A 63 15.26 -8.30 -7.80
CA ASP A 63 15.44 -6.83 -7.83
C ASP A 63 14.16 -6.00 -7.65
N THR A 64 13.05 -6.65 -7.25
CA THR A 64 11.74 -6.02 -7.08
C THR A 64 11.32 -6.08 -5.61
N LYS A 65 10.95 -4.91 -5.07
CA LYS A 65 10.49 -4.80 -3.69
C LYS A 65 8.98 -4.95 -3.58
N TYR A 66 8.57 -5.98 -2.86
CA TYR A 66 7.19 -6.31 -2.56
C TYR A 66 6.86 -5.95 -1.11
N PHE A 67 5.61 -5.57 -0.87
CA PHE A 67 5.12 -5.18 0.43
C PHE A 67 3.88 -6.00 0.77
N ARG A 68 3.84 -6.53 1.99
CA ARG A 68 2.71 -7.29 2.52
C ARG A 68 2.24 -6.71 3.83
N TRP A 69 0.93 -6.79 4.07
CA TRP A 69 0.35 -6.43 5.36
C TRP A 69 0.75 -7.46 6.42
N MET A 70 1.34 -6.98 7.50
CA MET A 70 1.51 -7.75 8.72
C MET A 70 0.28 -7.50 9.56
N ASP A 71 -0.56 -8.53 9.66
CA ASP A 71 -1.63 -8.60 10.64
C ASP A 71 -0.97 -8.45 12.02
N THR A 72 -0.85 -7.23 12.52
CA THR A 72 -0.46 -7.01 13.91
C THR A 72 -1.62 -7.50 14.77
N PRO A 73 -1.37 -8.42 15.72
CA PRO A 73 -2.39 -8.94 16.62
C PRO A 73 -3.08 -7.83 17.43
#